data_AF-A0A2R5L0W6-F1
#
_entry.id   AF-A0A2R5L0W6-F1
#
_cell.length_a   1.000
_cell.length_b   1.000
_cell.length_c   1.000
_cell.angle_alpha   90.00
_cell.angle_beta   90.00
_cell.angle_gamma   90.00
#
_symmetry.space_group_name_H-M   'P 1'
#
loop_
_entity.id
_entity.type
_entity.pdbx_description
1 polymer ?
#
loop_
_entity_poly.entity_id
_entity_poly.type
_entity_poly.pdbx_seq_one_letter_code
_entity_poly.pdbx_strand_id
1 'polypeptide(L)'
;PPPATPCLDHDYDALKPVVLATWKHGFQGGCPERSAILTESQVVQESLPIPGTRLHLVYHSSRSVGYESTIQLQLTPSQIPDTLRLIHLRITIEGILFEKTFEADADIKFTYAWDRLNVYRQRVYGVAWAVVRVGYAYSNCDQIIWDAQTTQVSGHEMSISDIGGWDLSIHHRYNFHEGILQKGDGRNIYLKQRPRILRTS
;
A
#
# COMPACT_ATOMS: atom_id res chain seq x y z
N PRO A 1 10.60 -36.39 4.14
CA PRO A 1 11.25 -35.21 4.78
C PRO A 1 11.33 -35.38 6.30
N PRO A 2 12.50 -35.18 6.93
CA PRO A 2 12.57 -35.13 8.39
C PRO A 2 11.65 -34.00 8.91
N PRO A 3 11.02 -34.16 10.08
CA PRO A 3 10.20 -33.12 10.68
C PRO A 3 11.05 -31.87 10.93
N ALA A 4 10.49 -30.69 10.69
CA ALA A 4 11.16 -29.43 10.97
C ALA A 4 11.50 -29.36 12.46
N THR A 5 12.78 -29.28 12.80
CA THR A 5 13.23 -29.11 14.17
C THR A 5 12.80 -27.72 14.64
N PRO A 6 12.00 -27.60 15.72
CA PRO A 6 11.58 -26.30 16.23
C PRO A 6 12.80 -25.54 16.78
N CYS A 7 12.91 -24.26 16.43
CA CYS A 7 13.94 -23.36 16.96
C CYS A 7 13.49 -22.86 18.33
N LEU A 8 14.12 -23.34 19.42
CA LEU A 8 13.72 -23.02 20.79
C LEU A 8 14.00 -21.55 21.18
N ASP A 9 14.95 -20.91 20.52
CA ASP A 9 15.34 -19.52 20.79
C ASP A 9 14.41 -18.49 20.14
N HIS A 10 13.54 -18.91 19.22
CA HIS A 10 12.64 -17.99 18.55
C HIS A 10 11.39 -17.74 19.41
N ASP A 11 11.25 -16.49 19.85
CA ASP A 11 10.04 -15.99 20.48
C ASP A 11 9.08 -15.40 19.42
N TYR A 12 7.98 -16.11 19.18
CA TYR A 12 6.94 -15.73 18.21
C TYR A 12 6.11 -14.50 18.63
N ASP A 13 6.08 -14.18 19.92
CA ASP A 13 5.34 -13.03 20.44
C ASP A 13 6.21 -11.76 20.38
N ALA A 14 7.51 -11.89 20.68
CA ALA A 14 8.44 -10.77 20.64
C ALA A 14 8.93 -10.44 19.22
N LEU A 15 9.29 -11.44 18.41
CA LEU A 15 9.79 -11.26 17.04
C LEU A 15 8.67 -11.39 16.01
N LYS A 16 7.68 -10.52 16.18
CA LYS A 16 6.55 -10.38 15.26
C LYS A 16 6.69 -9.07 14.47
N PRO A 17 6.87 -9.13 13.15
CA PRO A 17 7.02 -7.92 12.36
C PRO A 17 5.70 -7.13 12.34
N VAL A 18 5.80 -5.81 12.34
CA VAL A 18 4.65 -4.91 12.17
C VAL A 18 4.65 -4.42 10.72
N VAL A 19 3.59 -4.73 9.99
CA VAL A 19 3.40 -4.33 8.59
C VAL A 19 2.27 -3.31 8.50
N LEU A 20 2.61 -2.06 8.17
CA LEU A 20 1.67 -0.96 7.99
C LEU A 20 1.71 -0.47 6.55
N ALA A 21 0.63 -0.69 5.81
CA ALA A 21 0.44 -0.13 4.49
C ALA A 21 -0.79 0.78 4.48
N THR A 22 -0.67 1.96 3.90
CA THR A 22 -1.79 2.89 3.76
C THR A 22 -2.40 2.75 2.37
N TRP A 23 -3.59 2.15 2.31
CA TRP A 23 -4.35 2.05 1.05
C TRP A 23 -5.69 2.82 1.09
N LYS A 24 -6.20 3.10 2.30
CA LYS A 24 -7.43 3.87 2.52
C LYS A 24 -7.08 5.20 3.16
N HIS A 25 -7.07 6.26 2.36
CA HIS A 25 -7.00 7.61 2.91
C HIS A 25 -8.40 8.00 3.39
N GLY A 26 -8.54 8.37 4.67
CA GLY A 26 -9.82 8.76 5.27
C GLY A 26 -10.38 10.04 4.67
N PHE A 27 -9.50 10.94 4.25
CA PHE A 27 -9.83 12.19 3.57
C PHE A 27 -9.22 12.18 2.16
N GLN A 28 -10.06 12.07 1.13
CA GLN A 28 -9.66 12.02 -0.29
C GLN A 28 -10.11 13.29 -1.03
N GLY A 29 -10.12 14.42 -0.33
CA GLY A 29 -10.71 15.65 -0.84
C GLY A 29 -12.24 15.59 -0.91
N GLY A 30 -12.81 16.14 -1.99
CA GLY A 30 -14.26 16.29 -2.17
C GLY A 30 -14.79 17.71 -2.04
N CYS A 31 -13.89 18.68 -1.93
CA CYS A 31 -14.18 20.09 -2.07
C CYS A 31 -13.58 20.58 -3.40
N PRO A 32 -14.25 20.37 -4.54
CA PRO A 32 -13.71 20.76 -5.84
C PRO A 32 -13.56 22.26 -6.00
N GLU A 33 -14.13 23.07 -5.10
CA GLU A 33 -14.08 24.54 -5.14
C GLU A 33 -12.80 25.13 -4.50
N ARG A 34 -11.95 24.29 -3.89
CA ARG A 34 -10.78 24.73 -3.12
C ARG A 34 -9.58 23.83 -3.34
N SER A 35 -8.40 24.45 -3.38
CA SER A 35 -7.14 23.73 -3.24
C SER A 35 -6.93 23.33 -1.78
N ALA A 36 -6.29 22.18 -1.56
CA ALA A 36 -6.09 21.60 -0.24
C ALA A 36 -4.82 20.73 -0.19
N ILE A 37 -4.26 20.60 1.01
CA ILE A 37 -3.21 19.63 1.31
C ILE A 37 -3.84 18.55 2.19
N LEU A 38 -3.80 17.31 1.73
CA LEU A 38 -4.29 16.13 2.43
C LEU A 38 -3.12 15.54 3.23
N THR A 39 -3.09 15.81 4.53
CA THR A 39 -1.94 15.51 5.39
C THR A 39 -1.66 14.03 5.54
N GLU A 40 -2.70 13.21 5.68
CA GLU A 40 -2.58 11.77 5.96
C GLU A 40 -2.05 11.00 4.74
N SER A 41 -2.38 11.48 3.54
CA SER A 41 -1.90 10.90 2.28
C SER A 41 -0.69 11.65 1.72
N GLN A 42 -0.32 12.79 2.29
CA GLN A 42 0.69 13.71 1.72
C GLN A 42 0.39 14.07 0.26
N VAL A 43 -0.90 14.33 -0.03
CA VAL A 43 -1.38 14.63 -1.38
C VAL A 43 -1.75 16.11 -1.48
N VAL A 44 -1.44 16.72 -2.62
CA VAL A 44 -1.89 18.06 -2.97
C VAL A 44 -3.07 17.94 -3.92
N GLN A 45 -4.16 18.63 -3.56
CA GLN A 45 -5.29 18.87 -4.44
C GLN A 45 -5.26 20.33 -4.89
N GLU A 46 -5.22 20.56 -6.21
CA GLU A 46 -5.38 21.90 -6.78
C GLU A 46 -6.71 22.00 -7.50
N SER A 47 -7.35 23.17 -7.41
CA SER A 47 -8.60 23.43 -8.13
C SER A 47 -8.59 24.77 -8.85
N LEU A 48 -9.00 24.74 -10.11
CA LEU A 48 -9.14 25.92 -10.97
C LEU A 48 -10.58 26.03 -11.49
N PRO A 49 -11.29 27.14 -11.25
CA PRO A 49 -12.61 27.36 -11.80
C PRO A 49 -12.56 27.58 -13.31
N ILE A 50 -13.54 27.07 -14.04
CA ILE A 50 -13.72 27.32 -15.48
C ILE A 50 -14.70 28.50 -15.66
N PRO A 51 -14.25 29.67 -16.15
CA PRO A 51 -15.10 30.85 -16.31
C PRO A 51 -16.34 30.57 -17.15
N GLY A 52 -17.47 31.15 -16.76
CA GLY A 52 -18.75 30.94 -17.44
C GLY A 52 -19.45 29.62 -17.11
N THR A 53 -18.88 28.80 -16.23
CA THR A 53 -19.49 27.54 -15.76
C THR A 53 -19.43 27.43 -14.23
N ARG A 54 -20.07 26.39 -13.68
CA ARG A 54 -19.92 25.98 -12.27
C ARG A 54 -18.91 24.82 -12.12
N LEU A 55 -18.08 24.60 -13.14
CA LEU A 55 -17.16 23.46 -13.20
C LEU A 55 -15.77 23.90 -12.77
N HIS A 56 -15.08 22.94 -12.15
CA HIS A 56 -13.68 23.06 -11.76
C HIS A 56 -12.84 22.03 -12.50
N LEU A 57 -11.63 22.43 -12.88
CA LEU A 57 -10.51 21.53 -13.16
C LEU A 57 -9.86 21.19 -11.82
N VAL A 58 -9.75 19.91 -11.52
CA VAL A 58 -9.20 19.40 -10.27
C VAL A 58 -7.97 18.55 -10.58
N TYR A 59 -6.85 18.88 -9.95
CA TYR A 59 -5.62 18.09 -9.99
C TYR A 59 -5.41 17.42 -8.64
N HIS A 60 -4.91 16.19 -8.66
CA HIS A 60 -4.66 15.41 -7.45
C HIS A 60 -3.31 14.68 -7.56
N SER A 61 -2.35 15.01 -6.69
CA SER A 61 -0.98 14.49 -6.84
C SER A 61 -0.86 12.98 -6.65
N SER A 62 -1.82 12.31 -6.00
CA SER A 62 -1.86 10.83 -5.91
C SER A 62 -1.97 10.14 -7.28
N ARG A 63 -2.48 10.87 -8.28
CA ARG A 63 -2.65 10.41 -9.67
C ARG A 63 -1.41 10.66 -10.53
N SER A 64 -0.41 11.36 -9.99
CA SER A 64 0.85 11.59 -10.68
C SER A 64 1.74 10.34 -10.67
N VAL A 65 2.62 10.25 -11.67
CA VAL A 65 3.54 9.11 -11.84
C VAL A 65 4.54 8.98 -10.68
N GLY A 66 4.90 10.09 -10.04
CA GLY A 66 5.88 10.10 -8.95
C GLY A 66 5.33 9.74 -7.57
N TYR A 67 4.02 9.53 -7.44
CA TYR A 67 3.45 9.10 -6.16
C TYR A 67 3.58 7.57 -6.04
N GLU A 68 4.24 7.09 -4.99
CA GLU A 68 4.49 5.66 -4.77
C GLU A 68 3.61 5.16 -3.62
N SER A 69 3.29 3.86 -3.64
CA SER A 69 2.62 3.22 -2.52
C SER A 69 3.63 2.62 -1.57
N THR A 70 3.54 2.97 -0.30
CA THR A 70 4.55 2.61 0.69
C THR A 70 4.05 1.57 1.67
N ILE A 71 4.94 0.67 2.08
CA ILE A 71 4.75 -0.29 3.17
C ILE A 71 5.81 0.03 4.21
N GLN A 72 5.36 0.49 5.37
CA GLN A 72 6.18 0.72 6.55
C GLN A 72 6.28 -0.58 7.35
N LEU A 73 7.51 -0.97 7.65
CA LEU A 73 7.85 -2.24 8.27
C LEU A 73 8.67 -1.97 9.51
N GLN A 74 8.28 -2.57 10.63
CA GLN A 74 9.16 -2.78 11.77
C GLN A 74 9.50 -4.26 11.83
N LEU A 75 10.77 -4.57 11.59
CA LEU A 75 11.26 -5.94 11.44
C LEU A 75 11.76 -6.54 12.75
N THR A 76 12.35 -5.72 13.62
CA THR A 76 12.80 -6.12 14.95
C THR A 76 12.29 -5.17 16.04
N PRO A 77 12.04 -5.68 17.26
CA PRO A 77 11.78 -4.87 18.45
C PRO A 77 13.09 -4.29 19.01
N SER A 78 12.99 -3.57 20.14
CA SER A 78 14.14 -2.94 20.80
C SER A 78 15.07 -3.91 21.55
N GLN A 79 14.59 -5.13 21.85
CA GLN A 79 15.38 -6.20 22.45
C GLN A 79 15.34 -7.43 21.55
N ILE A 80 16.50 -7.93 21.15
CA ILE A 80 16.63 -9.11 20.29
C ILE A 80 17.52 -10.17 20.96
N PRO A 81 17.33 -11.47 20.66
CA PRO A 81 18.21 -12.52 21.16
C PRO A 81 19.62 -12.40 20.57
N ASP A 82 20.66 -12.65 21.37
CA ASP A 82 22.07 -12.64 20.92
C ASP A 82 22.39 -13.71 19.85
N THR A 83 21.53 -14.73 19.74
CA THR A 83 21.64 -15.79 18.75
C THR A 83 21.09 -15.40 17.39
N LEU A 84 20.31 -14.30 17.28
CA LEU A 84 19.82 -13.79 16.01
C LEU A 84 20.98 -13.20 15.19
N ARG A 85 21.10 -13.57 13.91
CA ARG A 85 22.19 -13.13 13.04
C ARG A 85 21.70 -12.33 11.85
N LEU A 86 20.67 -12.82 11.17
CA LEU A 86 20.16 -12.19 9.95
C LEU A 86 18.65 -12.09 9.96
N ILE A 87 18.14 -11.04 9.33
CA ILE A 87 16.73 -10.85 9.04
C ILE A 87 16.56 -10.80 7.52
N HIS A 88 15.77 -11.71 6.97
CA HIS A 88 15.44 -11.79 5.56
C HIS A 88 14.05 -11.20 5.30
N LEU A 89 13.98 -10.14 4.52
CA LEU A 89 12.73 -9.54 4.07
C LEU A 89 12.44 -9.97 2.63
N ARG A 90 11.23 -10.47 2.40
CA ARG A 90 10.68 -10.74 1.07
C ARG A 90 9.33 -10.06 0.92
N ILE A 91 9.16 -9.27 -0.13
CA ILE A 91 7.88 -8.63 -0.44
C ILE A 91 7.47 -9.07 -1.84
N THR A 92 6.25 -9.59 -1.96
CA THR A 92 5.69 -10.01 -3.25
C THR A 92 4.43 -9.20 -3.56
N ILE A 93 4.43 -8.48 -4.69
CA ILE A 93 3.30 -7.67 -5.17
C ILE A 93 3.19 -7.87 -6.67
N GLU A 94 2.03 -8.33 -7.17
CA GLU A 94 1.74 -8.37 -8.62
C GLU A 94 2.85 -9.01 -9.48
N GLY A 95 3.42 -10.10 -8.96
CA GLY A 95 4.50 -10.87 -9.60
C GLY A 95 5.92 -10.32 -9.37
N ILE A 96 6.09 -9.14 -8.79
CA ILE A 96 7.39 -8.61 -8.38
C ILE A 96 7.80 -9.26 -7.06
N LEU A 97 9.03 -9.77 -7.00
CA LEU A 97 9.67 -10.24 -5.77
C LEU A 97 10.80 -9.28 -5.40
N PHE A 98 10.66 -8.61 -4.25
CA PHE A 98 11.71 -7.83 -3.63
C PHE A 98 12.32 -8.63 -2.48
N GLU A 99 13.65 -8.74 -2.45
CA GLU A 99 14.39 -9.41 -1.38
C GLU A 99 15.45 -8.48 -0.79
N LYS A 100 15.58 -8.49 0.53
CA LYS A 100 16.63 -7.76 1.25
C LYS A 100 17.01 -8.50 2.52
N THR A 101 18.30 -8.56 2.82
CA THR A 101 18.81 -9.14 4.07
C THR A 101 19.40 -8.02 4.93
N PHE A 102 19.16 -8.10 6.24
CA PHE A 102 19.68 -7.20 7.25
C PHE A 102 20.51 -8.01 8.25
N GLU A 103 21.58 -7.42 8.77
CA GLU A 103 22.26 -7.93 9.97
C GLU A 103 21.37 -7.72 11.20
N ALA A 104 21.52 -8.58 12.20
CA ALA A 104 20.76 -8.48 13.44
C ALA A 104 21.07 -7.19 14.20
N ASP A 105 20.06 -6.36 14.36
CA ASP A 105 20.09 -5.12 15.14
C ASP A 105 18.70 -4.85 15.75
N ALA A 106 18.67 -4.08 16.83
CA ALA A 106 17.43 -3.66 17.47
C ALA A 106 16.72 -2.58 16.63
N ASP A 107 15.39 -2.53 16.73
CA ASP A 107 14.56 -1.46 16.14
C ASP A 107 14.72 -1.26 14.62
N ILE A 108 14.99 -2.33 13.87
CA ILE A 108 15.12 -2.26 12.41
C ILE A 108 13.77 -1.87 11.81
N LYS A 109 13.74 -0.71 11.17
CA LYS A 109 12.60 -0.19 10.41
C LYS A 109 12.99 -0.09 8.94
N PHE A 110 12.05 -0.44 8.07
CA PHE A 110 12.23 -0.36 6.62
C PHE A 110 10.98 0.17 5.96
N THR A 111 11.14 1.02 4.94
CA THR A 111 10.01 1.47 4.11
C THR A 111 10.24 0.95 2.71
N TYR A 112 9.33 0.12 2.23
CA TYR A 112 9.30 -0.32 0.85
C TYR A 112 8.40 0.60 0.04
N ALA A 113 8.88 1.12 -1.08
CA ALA A 113 8.11 1.94 -2.00
C ALA A 113 7.86 1.16 -3.29
N TRP A 114 6.58 1.10 -3.70
CA TRP A 114 6.13 0.43 -4.90
C TRP A 114 5.63 1.46 -5.92
N ASP A 115 6.16 1.36 -7.13
CA ASP A 115 5.84 2.19 -8.29
C ASP A 115 4.45 1.90 -8.91
N ARG A 116 3.69 0.99 -8.30
CA ARG A 116 2.34 0.60 -8.72
C ARG A 116 2.31 -0.08 -10.10
N LEU A 117 3.44 -0.68 -10.50
CA LEU A 117 3.57 -1.50 -11.70
C LEU A 117 3.67 -2.99 -11.35
N ASN A 118 3.24 -3.85 -12.26
CA ASN A 118 3.47 -5.30 -12.17
C ASN A 118 4.85 -5.69 -12.74
N VAL A 119 5.20 -6.97 -12.67
CA VAL A 119 6.47 -7.51 -13.20
C VAL A 119 6.69 -7.23 -14.69
N TYR A 120 5.62 -7.02 -15.46
CA TYR A 120 5.65 -6.67 -16.88
C TYR A 120 5.67 -5.16 -17.15
N ARG A 121 5.88 -4.33 -16.10
CA ARG A 121 5.86 -2.86 -16.15
C ARG A 121 4.51 -2.27 -16.58
N GLN A 122 3.42 -3.00 -16.36
CA GLN A 122 2.07 -2.51 -16.63
C GLN A 122 1.47 -1.92 -15.36
N ARG A 123 0.66 -0.87 -15.51
CA ARG A 123 -0.02 -0.21 -14.39
C ARG A 123 -1.02 -1.15 -13.75
N VAL A 124 -0.92 -1.31 -12.44
CA VAL A 124 -1.90 -2.02 -11.63
C VAL A 124 -2.89 -1.00 -11.09
N TYR A 125 -4.17 -1.13 -11.43
CA TYR A 125 -5.19 -0.14 -11.05
C TYR A 125 -5.96 -0.57 -9.80
N GLY A 126 -6.29 0.39 -8.93
CA GLY A 126 -7.15 0.17 -7.77
C GLY A 126 -6.40 -0.25 -6.50
N VAL A 127 -6.55 -1.50 -6.05
CA VAL A 127 -5.90 -2.02 -4.83
C VAL A 127 -5.24 -3.34 -5.16
N ALA A 128 -4.01 -3.54 -4.69
CA ALA A 128 -3.26 -4.78 -4.89
C ALA A 128 -2.93 -5.43 -3.54
N TRP A 129 -2.74 -6.76 -3.57
CA TRP A 129 -2.29 -7.52 -2.40
C TRP A 129 -0.77 -7.61 -2.37
N ALA A 130 -0.20 -7.30 -1.23
CA ALA A 130 1.22 -7.46 -0.92
C ALA A 130 1.40 -8.57 0.11
N VAL A 131 2.22 -9.57 -0.22
CA VAL A 131 2.62 -10.63 0.70
C VAL A 131 4.02 -10.30 1.22
N VAL A 132 4.11 -9.95 2.50
CA VAL A 132 5.36 -9.65 3.19
C VAL A 132 5.76 -10.88 3.99
N ARG A 133 6.97 -11.38 3.77
CA ARG A 133 7.56 -12.46 4.57
C ARG A 133 8.83 -11.96 5.24
N VAL A 134 8.92 -12.18 6.54
CA VAL A 134 10.10 -11.82 7.35
C VAL A 134 10.66 -13.10 7.93
N GLY A 135 11.91 -13.39 7.62
CA GLY A 135 12.63 -14.59 8.02
C GLY A 135 13.69 -14.24 9.06
N TYR A 136 13.70 -14.91 10.19
CA TYR A 136 14.71 -14.75 11.24
C TYR A 136 15.68 -15.92 11.21
N ALA A 137 16.97 -15.65 11.04
CA ALA A 137 18.04 -16.64 11.01
C ALA A 137 18.91 -16.53 12.26
N TYR A 138 19.06 -17.66 12.96
CA TYR A 138 19.81 -17.74 14.21
C TYR A 138 21.08 -18.56 14.00
N SER A 139 22.09 -18.36 14.85
CA SER A 139 23.32 -19.15 14.81
C SER A 139 23.15 -20.60 15.29
N ASN A 140 22.09 -20.90 16.03
CA ASN A 140 21.83 -22.21 16.64
C ASN A 140 20.61 -22.93 16.03
N CYS A 141 20.03 -22.40 14.96
CA CYS A 141 18.91 -23.02 14.26
C CYS A 141 19.27 -23.23 12.78
N ASP A 142 19.07 -24.45 12.28
CA ASP A 142 19.42 -24.82 10.90
C ASP A 142 18.47 -24.19 9.86
N GLN A 143 17.31 -23.71 10.29
CA GLN A 143 16.26 -23.18 9.43
C GLN A 143 15.93 -21.73 9.75
N ILE A 144 15.61 -20.97 8.71
CA ILE A 144 15.08 -19.61 8.83
C ILE A 144 13.61 -19.70 9.23
N ILE A 145 13.23 -19.03 10.32
CA ILE A 145 11.85 -18.99 10.78
C ILE A 145 11.12 -17.84 10.09
N TRP A 146 10.08 -18.16 9.31
CA TRP A 146 9.35 -17.21 8.49
C TRP A 146 8.01 -16.82 9.12
N ASP A 147 7.79 -15.52 9.30
CA ASP A 147 6.47 -14.92 9.49
C ASP A 147 5.96 -14.38 8.15
N ALA A 148 4.67 -14.56 7.86
CA ALA A 148 4.06 -14.11 6.62
C ALA A 148 2.80 -13.30 6.91
N GLN A 149 2.78 -12.06 6.44
CA GLN A 149 1.63 -11.16 6.56
C GLN A 149 1.19 -10.70 5.19
N THR A 150 -0.12 -10.55 5.03
CA THR A 150 -0.73 -10.07 3.80
C THR A 150 -1.37 -8.72 4.08
N THR A 151 -1.03 -7.72 3.28
CA THR A 151 -1.58 -6.37 3.39
C THR A 151 -2.04 -5.86 2.02
N GLN A 152 -2.85 -4.80 2.03
CA GLN A 152 -3.32 -4.14 0.82
C GLN A 152 -2.52 -2.86 0.58
N VAL A 153 -2.18 -2.62 -0.69
CA VAL A 153 -1.51 -1.40 -1.15
C VAL A 153 -2.33 -0.73 -2.24
N SER A 154 -2.26 0.60 -2.31
CA SER A 154 -2.90 1.35 -3.38
C SER A 154 -2.21 1.09 -4.73
N GLY A 155 -3.00 0.88 -5.76
CA GLY A 155 -2.54 0.88 -7.15
C GLY A 155 -2.65 2.28 -7.77
N HIS A 156 -2.50 2.33 -9.09
CA HIS A 156 -2.79 3.49 -9.91
C HIS A 156 -4.29 3.80 -9.86
N GLU A 157 -4.61 5.09 -9.86
CA GLU A 157 -5.96 5.56 -10.15
C GLU A 157 -6.16 5.62 -11.67
N MET A 158 -7.38 5.42 -12.17
CA MET A 158 -7.64 5.54 -13.60
C MET A 158 -7.73 7.02 -13.94
N SER A 159 -7.23 7.40 -15.11
CA SER A 159 -7.51 8.73 -15.65
C SER A 159 -9.02 8.87 -15.86
N ILE A 160 -9.59 9.98 -15.40
CA ILE A 160 -11.03 10.24 -15.53
C ILE A 160 -11.28 11.05 -16.80
N SER A 161 -10.66 12.22 -16.94
CA SER A 161 -10.97 13.15 -18.04
C SER A 161 -9.92 13.22 -19.14
N ASP A 162 -8.74 12.62 -18.95
CA ASP A 162 -7.62 12.65 -19.91
C ASP A 162 -7.15 14.07 -20.30
N ILE A 163 -7.29 15.06 -19.41
CA ILE A 163 -6.90 16.46 -19.64
C ILE A 163 -5.56 16.75 -18.97
N GLY A 164 -4.48 16.12 -19.43
CA GLY A 164 -3.12 16.41 -18.95
C GLY A 164 -2.92 16.23 -17.43
N GLY A 165 -3.63 15.27 -16.82
CA GLY A 165 -3.60 15.01 -15.37
C GLY A 165 -4.61 15.81 -14.55
N TRP A 166 -5.39 16.68 -15.19
CA TRP A 166 -6.54 17.35 -14.59
C TRP A 166 -7.83 16.62 -14.90
N ASP A 167 -8.79 16.72 -13.98
CA ASP A 167 -10.11 16.16 -14.11
C ASP A 167 -11.20 17.21 -14.01
N LEU A 168 -12.27 17.03 -14.79
CA LEU A 168 -13.49 17.83 -14.62
C LEU A 168 -14.22 17.35 -13.37
N SER A 169 -14.51 18.26 -12.46
CA SER A 169 -15.26 18.01 -11.20
C SER A 169 -16.49 17.11 -11.34
N ILE A 170 -17.22 17.18 -12.45
CA ILE A 170 -18.44 16.39 -12.73
C ILE A 170 -18.19 15.06 -13.43
N HIS A 171 -17.02 14.86 -14.03
CA HIS A 171 -16.71 13.66 -14.78
C HIS A 171 -16.20 12.59 -13.81
N HIS A 172 -16.70 11.36 -13.92
CA HIS A 172 -16.40 10.28 -13.00
C HIS A 172 -16.15 9.00 -13.79
N ARG A 173 -15.30 8.13 -13.27
CA ARG A 173 -14.99 6.83 -13.89
C ARG A 173 -15.20 5.71 -12.90
N TYR A 174 -15.79 4.62 -13.37
CA TYR A 174 -16.01 3.43 -12.55
C TYR A 174 -15.06 2.31 -12.98
N ASN A 175 -14.23 1.85 -12.04
CA ASN A 175 -13.45 0.63 -12.17
C ASN A 175 -14.32 -0.55 -11.70
N PHE A 176 -14.88 -1.31 -12.65
CA PHE A 176 -15.76 -2.43 -12.32
C PHE A 176 -15.02 -3.66 -11.77
N HIS A 177 -13.76 -3.88 -12.18
CA HIS A 177 -12.94 -4.99 -11.67
C HIS A 177 -12.67 -4.81 -10.18
N GLU A 178 -12.31 -3.60 -9.76
CA GLU A 178 -11.97 -3.29 -8.37
C GLU A 178 -13.16 -2.78 -7.55
N GLY A 179 -14.27 -2.40 -8.21
CA GLY A 179 -15.44 -1.82 -7.55
C GLY A 179 -15.14 -0.46 -6.94
N ILE A 180 -14.41 0.39 -7.66
CA ILE A 180 -14.01 1.74 -7.20
C ILE A 180 -14.63 2.78 -8.13
N LEU A 181 -15.39 3.72 -7.57
CA LEU A 181 -15.87 4.91 -8.29
C LEU A 181 -14.91 6.07 -8.03
N GLN A 182 -14.19 6.49 -9.06
CA GLN A 182 -13.24 7.60 -9.03
C GLN A 182 -13.97 8.85 -9.51
N LYS A 183 -14.10 9.85 -8.64
CA LYS A 183 -14.79 11.09 -8.94
C LYS A 183 -13.77 12.15 -9.36
N GLY A 184 -14.17 12.97 -10.32
CA GLY A 184 -13.40 14.12 -10.81
C GLY A 184 -13.28 15.25 -9.79
N ASP A 185 -13.96 15.18 -8.65
CA ASP A 185 -13.78 16.09 -7.51
C ASP A 185 -12.66 15.65 -6.54
N GLY A 186 -11.88 14.63 -6.91
CA GLY A 186 -10.76 14.07 -6.15
C GLY A 186 -11.13 12.83 -5.30
N ARG A 187 -12.42 12.60 -5.02
CA ARG A 187 -12.84 11.49 -4.14
C ARG A 187 -12.79 10.13 -4.82
N ASN A 188 -12.38 9.10 -4.08
CA ASN A 188 -12.55 7.71 -4.48
C ASN A 188 -13.56 7.00 -3.56
N ILE A 189 -14.43 6.18 -4.14
CA ILE A 189 -15.46 5.44 -3.39
C ILE A 189 -15.26 3.95 -3.62
N TYR A 190 -14.79 3.24 -2.60
CA TYR A 190 -14.56 1.79 -2.61
C TYR A 190 -15.84 1.05 -2.27
N LEU A 191 -16.56 0.56 -3.28
CA LEU A 191 -17.87 -0.06 -3.12
C LEU A 191 -17.77 -1.45 -2.47
N LYS A 192 -16.72 -2.23 -2.76
CA LYS A 192 -16.50 -3.57 -2.18
C LYS A 192 -16.29 -3.58 -0.66
N GLN A 193 -15.97 -2.43 -0.07
CA GLN A 193 -15.69 -2.27 1.36
C GLN A 193 -16.86 -1.70 2.12
N ARG A 194 -17.96 -1.37 1.44
CA ARG A 194 -19.21 -1.03 2.11
C ARG A 194 -19.73 -2.26 2.85
N PRO A 195 -20.53 -2.07 3.92
CA PRO A 195 -21.16 -3.18 4.64
C PRO A 195 -21.86 -4.12 3.64
N ARG A 196 -21.63 -5.43 3.80
CA ARG A 196 -22.23 -6.42 2.91
C ARG A 196 -23.75 -6.39 3.07
N ILE A 197 -24.46 -6.33 1.95
CA ILE A 197 -25.92 -6.40 1.93
C ILE A 197 -26.30 -7.87 1.73
N LEU A 198 -26.97 -8.47 2.71
CA LEU A 198 -27.59 -9.78 2.56
C LEU A 198 -28.98 -9.59 1.96
N ARG A 199 -29.27 -10.28 0.86
CA ARG A 199 -30.61 -10.34 0.26
C ARG A 199 -31.09 -11.78 0.28
N THR A 200 -32.31 -12.01 0.76
CA THR A 200 -33.02 -13.27 0.55
C THR A 200 -33.89 -13.15 -0.69
N SER A 201 -33.83 -14.15 -1.57
CA SER A 201 -34.72 -14.32 -2.72
C SER A 201 -36.05 -14.93 -2.29
#